data_AF-L8JHZ6-F1
#
_entry.id   AF-L8JHZ6-F1
#
_cell.length_a   1.000
_cell.length_b   1.000
_cell.length_c   1.000
_cell.angle_alpha   90.00
_cell.angle_beta   90.00
_cell.angle_gamma   90.00
#
_symmetry.space_group_name_H-M   'P 1'
#
loop_
_entity.id
_entity.type
_entity.pdbx_description
1 polymer ?
#
loop_
_entity_poly.entity_id
_entity_poly.type
_entity_poly.pdbx_seq_one_letter_code
_entity_poly.pdbx_strand_id
1 'polypeptide(L)' 'MDSENQRKAELKAFLFITIILFPILAVAVVGGYGFLVWFLQVLTG' A
#
# COMPACT_ATOMS: atom_id res chain seq x y z
N MET A 1 -2.20 -28.93 20.40
CA MET A 1 -2.32 -29.06 18.93
C MET A 1 -2.60 -27.68 18.32
N ASP A 2 -2.02 -26.61 18.88
CA ASP A 2 -2.56 -25.25 18.76
C ASP A 2 -1.56 -24.25 18.12
N SER A 3 -0.26 -24.56 18.18
CA SER A 3 0.80 -23.70 17.67
C SER A 3 0.83 -23.60 16.13
N GLU A 4 0.36 -24.65 15.43
CA GLU A 4 0.40 -24.68 13.97
C GLU A 4 -0.64 -23.72 13.34
N ASN A 5 -1.79 -23.54 14.00
CA ASN A 5 -2.85 -22.65 13.52
C ASN A 5 -2.49 -21.17 13.69
N GLN A 6 -1.79 -20.81 14.76
CA GLN A 6 -1.36 -19.42 15.00
C GLN A 6 -0.35 -18.97 13.93
N ARG A 7 0.63 -19.82 13.62
CA ARG A 7 1.64 -19.52 12.58
C ARG A 7 1.03 -19.34 11.19
N LYS A 8 -0.03 -20.11 10.85
CA LYS A 8 -0.76 -19.93 9.58
C LYS A 8 -1.62 -18.65 9.58
N ALA A 9 -2.15 -18.24 10.72
CA ALA A 9 -2.92 -17.00 10.86
C ALA A 9 -2.03 -15.76 10.69
N GLU A 10 -0.85 -15.75 11.29
CA GLU A 10 0.14 -14.67 11.14
C GLU A 10 0.59 -14.51 9.69
N LEU A 11 0.90 -15.62 9.00
CA LEU A 11 1.27 -15.58 7.58
C LEU A 11 0.14 -15.06 6.69
N LYS A 12 -1.13 -15.42 6.97
CA LYS A 12 -2.29 -14.87 6.26
C LYS A 12 -2.44 -13.36 6.50
N ALA A 13 -2.25 -12.90 7.74
CA ALA A 13 -2.29 -11.49 8.07
C ALA A 13 -1.17 -10.70 7.37
N PHE A 14 0.05 -11.24 7.37
CA PHE A 14 1.19 -10.67 6.63
C PHE A 14 0.90 -10.56 5.14
N LEU A 15 0.39 -11.64 4.54
CA LEU A 15 0.10 -11.68 3.11
C LEU A 15 -1.05 -10.72 2.75
N PHE A 16 -2.06 -10.61 3.61
CA PHE A 16 -3.17 -9.65 3.47
C PHE A 16 -2.67 -8.21 3.51
N ILE A 17 -1.84 -7.87 4.50
CA ILE A 17 -1.24 -6.54 4.61
C ILE A 17 -0.37 -6.26 3.37
N THR A 18 0.48 -7.19 2.96
CA THR A 18 1.34 -6.99 1.77
C THR A 18 0.54 -6.80 0.49
N ILE A 19 -0.54 -7.56 0.28
CA ILE A 19 -1.34 -7.49 -0.95
C ILE A 19 -2.31 -6.31 -0.97
N ILE A 20 -2.60 -5.68 0.18
CA ILE A 20 -3.57 -4.58 0.26
C ILE A 20 -2.90 -3.27 0.64
N LEU A 21 -2.14 -3.26 1.74
CA LEU A 21 -1.51 -2.05 2.26
C LEU A 21 -0.50 -1.48 1.26
N PHE A 22 0.41 -2.31 0.73
CA PHE A 22 1.43 -1.84 -0.20
C PHE A 22 0.85 -1.29 -1.51
N PRO A 23 -0.10 -1.96 -2.20
CA PRO A 23 -0.67 -1.39 -3.42
C PRO A 23 -1.50 -0.13 -3.15
N ILE A 24 -2.25 -0.05 -2.05
CA ILE A 24 -2.94 1.21 -1.68
C ILE A 24 -1.92 2.32 -1.46
N LEU A 25 -0.83 2.03 -0.74
CA LEU A 25 0.24 2.98 -0.50
C LEU A 25 0.92 3.42 -1.81
N ALA A 26 1.15 2.48 -2.73
CA ALA A 26 1.73 2.76 -4.05
C ALA A 26 0.82 3.71 -4.85
N VAL A 27 -0.49 3.47 -4.89
CA VAL A 27 -1.45 4.35 -5.58
C VAL A 27 -1.49 5.73 -4.93
N ALA A 28 -1.50 5.81 -3.60
CA ALA A 28 -1.50 7.08 -2.88
C ALA A 28 -0.24 7.90 -3.17
N VAL A 29 0.94 7.26 -3.17
CA VAL A 29 2.22 7.93 -3.43
C VAL A 29 2.33 8.34 -4.90
N VAL A 30 2.12 7.42 -5.85
CA VAL A 30 2.27 7.71 -7.28
C VAL A 30 1.18 8.67 -7.75
N GLY A 31 -0.06 8.46 -7.34
CA GLY A 31 -1.19 9.34 -7.66
C GLY A 31 -1.04 10.71 -7.01
N GLY A 32 -0.67 10.76 -5.73
CA GLY A 32 -0.40 12.01 -5.01
C GLY A 32 0.76 12.79 -5.61
N TYR A 33 1.86 12.12 -5.94
CA TYR A 33 3.02 12.74 -6.59
C TYR A 33 2.68 13.23 -8.00
N GLY A 34 2.00 12.42 -8.81
CA GLY A 34 1.54 12.81 -10.14
C GLY A 34 0.60 14.01 -10.10
N PHE A 35 -0.33 14.03 -9.13
CA PHE A 35 -1.20 15.17 -8.88
C PHE A 35 -0.41 16.41 -8.45
N LEU A 36 0.58 16.27 -7.57
CA LEU A 36 1.41 17.37 -7.11
C LEU A 36 2.19 17.99 -8.26
N VAL A 37 2.82 17.17 -9.10
CA VAL A 37 3.55 17.62 -10.30
C VAL A 37 2.60 18.29 -11.28
N TRP A 38 1.44 17.69 -11.56
CA TRP A 38 0.42 18.30 -12.42
C TRP A 38 -0.04 19.66 -11.87
N PHE A 39 -0.31 19.75 -10.57
CA PHE A 39 -0.74 20.98 -9.92
C PHE A 39 0.34 22.06 -9.98
N LEU A 40 1.59 21.70 -9.71
CA LEU A 40 2.74 22.60 -9.87
C LEU A 40 2.86 23.06 -11.33
N GLN A 41 2.69 22.16 -12.30
CA GLN A 41 2.68 22.51 -13.72
C GLN A 41 1.56 23.49 -14.08
N VAL A 42 0.38 23.41 -13.45
CA VAL A 42 -0.69 24.41 -13.65
C VAL A 42 -0.31 25.78 -13.07
N LEU A 43 0.47 25.83 -11.99
CA LEU A 43 0.88 27.08 -11.34
C LEU A 43 2.10 27.75 -11.97
N THR A 44 3.07 26.95 -12.41
CA THR A 44 4.36 27.42 -12.94
C THR A 44 4.49 27.30 -14.45
N GLY A 45 3.62 26.51 -15.07
CA GLY A 45 3.58 26.30 -16.52
C GLY A 45 2.83 27.39 -17.26
#